data_AF-A0A1S2CLT9-F1
#
_entry.id   AF-A0A1S2CLT9-F1
#
_cell.length_a   1.000
_cell.length_b   1.000
_cell.length_c   1.000
_cell.angle_alpha   90.00
_cell.angle_beta   90.00
_cell.angle_gamma   90.00
#
_symmetry.space_group_name_H-M   'P 1'
#
loop_
_entity.id
_entity.type
_entity.pdbx_description
1 polymer ?
#
loop_
_entity_poly.entity_id
_entity_poly.type
_entity_poly.pdbx_seq_one_letter_code
_entity_poly.pdbx_strand_id
1 'polypeptide(L)' 'MPNYQFFKQGQALTYLDANVPSYSDERRQLVEQGFAAIAPPTFADTPAEALALLRKHQGLQDEAQSAV' A
#
# COMPACT_ATOMS: atom_id res chain seq x y z
N MET A 1 -10.26 -9.37 9.39
CA MET A 1 -10.19 -8.61 8.13
C MET A 1 -8.72 -8.38 7.82
N PRO A 2 -8.23 -8.81 6.66
CA PRO A 2 -6.85 -8.59 6.22
C PRO A 2 -6.45 -7.10 6.24
N ASN A 3 -5.16 -6.82 6.34
CA ASN A 3 -4.66 -5.45 6.38
C ASN A 3 -3.57 -5.25 5.33
N TYR A 4 -3.91 -4.76 4.16
CA TYR A 4 -2.99 -4.73 3.03
C TYR A 4 -2.11 -3.49 3.03
N GLN A 5 -0.80 -3.71 3.05
CA GLN A 5 0.22 -2.67 2.86
C GLN A 5 0.76 -2.76 1.43
N PHE A 6 0.62 -1.66 0.66
CA PHE A 6 1.14 -1.58 -0.70
C PHE A 6 2.55 -0.99 -0.74
N PHE A 7 3.37 -1.54 -1.63
CA PHE A 7 4.73 -1.10 -1.87
C PHE A 7 4.99 -0.87 -3.36
N LYS A 8 5.79 0.13 -3.68
CA LYS A 8 6.12 0.51 -5.06
C LYS A 8 7.62 0.65 -5.24
N GLN A 9 8.10 0.21 -6.40
CA GLN A 9 9.46 0.45 -6.89
C GLN A 9 9.39 0.78 -8.38
N GLY A 10 9.61 2.05 -8.75
CA GLY A 10 9.45 2.48 -10.14
C GLY A 10 8.03 2.23 -10.66
N GLN A 11 7.88 1.33 -11.63
CA GLN A 11 6.56 0.91 -12.17
C GLN A 11 6.01 -0.37 -11.52
N ALA A 12 6.82 -1.09 -10.72
CA ALA A 12 6.38 -2.28 -10.03
C ALA A 12 5.56 -1.92 -8.77
N LEU A 13 4.41 -2.59 -8.61
CA LEU A 13 3.54 -2.47 -7.45
C LEU A 13 3.31 -3.87 -6.87
N THR A 14 3.51 -4.00 -5.56
CA THR A 14 3.23 -5.23 -4.82
C THR A 14 2.51 -4.90 -3.52
N TYR A 15 2.00 -5.93 -2.83
CA TYR A 15 1.29 -5.79 -1.57
C TYR A 15 1.66 -6.94 -0.62
N LEU A 16 1.58 -6.66 0.68
CA LEU A 16 1.68 -7.65 1.74
C LEU A 16 0.48 -7.52 2.68
N ASP A 17 0.07 -8.62 3.31
CA ASP A 17 -0.86 -8.56 4.45
C ASP A 17 -0.05 -8.25 5.72
N ALA A 18 -0.41 -7.18 6.42
CA ALA A 18 0.23 -6.73 7.65
C ALA A 18 -0.24 -7.53 8.88
N ASN A 19 -1.27 -8.36 8.74
CA ASN A 19 -1.76 -9.21 9.84
C ASN A 19 -1.08 -10.59 9.88
N VAL A 20 -0.34 -11.00 8.85
CA VAL A 20 0.33 -12.30 8.85
C VAL A 20 1.67 -12.24 9.60
N PRO A 21 2.09 -13.32 10.27
CA PRO A 21 3.34 -13.32 11.05
C PRO A 21 4.59 -13.04 10.21
N SER A 22 4.59 -13.45 8.95
CA SER A 22 5.70 -13.27 8.00
C SER A 22 5.86 -11.83 7.49
N TYR A 23 4.91 -10.94 7.80
CA TYR A 23 4.89 -9.56 7.31
C TYR A 23 6.21 -8.83 7.57
N SER A 24 6.79 -8.99 8.76
CA SER A 24 8.01 -8.27 9.13
C SER A 24 9.21 -8.67 8.27
N ASP A 25 9.35 -9.96 7.97
CA ASP A 25 10.43 -10.49 7.15
C ASP A 25 10.21 -10.16 5.67
N GLU A 26 8.99 -10.32 5.16
CA GLU A 26 8.64 -9.99 3.77
C GLU A 26 8.78 -8.48 3.52
N ARG A 27 8.34 -7.64 4.46
CA ARG A 27 8.52 -6.18 4.39
C ARG A 27 10.00 -5.82 4.32
N ARG A 28 10.83 -6.43 5.17
CA ARG A 28 12.28 -6.18 5.17
C ARG A 28 12.87 -6.51 3.80
N GLN A 29 12.55 -7.68 3.25
CA GLN A 29 13.02 -8.09 1.92
C GLN A 29 12.61 -7.12 0.82
N LEU A 30 11.36 -6.63 0.84
CA LEU A 30 10.90 -5.63 -0.13
C LEU A 30 11.68 -4.31 0.00
N VAL A 31 11.89 -3.84 1.23
CA VAL A 31 12.67 -2.60 1.48
C VAL A 31 14.12 -2.76 1.02
N GLU A 32 14.75 -3.92 1.28
CA GLU A 32 16.10 -4.24 0.82
C GLU A 32 16.20 -4.32 -0.71
N GLN A 33 15.13 -4.76 -1.39
CA GLN A 33 15.02 -4.74 -2.84
C GLN A 33 14.78 -3.34 -3.40
N GLY A 34 14.49 -2.34 -2.55
CA GLY A 34 14.26 -0.94 -2.94
C GLY A 34 12.79 -0.57 -3.13
N PHE A 35 11.85 -1.39 -2.65
CA PHE A 35 10.45 -1.03 -2.59
C PHE A 35 10.16 -0.10 -1.40
N ALA A 36 9.33 0.91 -1.63
CA ALA A 36 8.85 1.83 -0.60
C ALA A 36 7.35 1.66 -0.37
N ALA A 37 6.92 1.70 0.89
CA ALA A 37 5.50 1.75 1.23
C ALA A 37 4.89 3.07 0.74
N ILE A 38 3.80 3.00 -0.02
CA ILE A 38 3.20 4.19 -0.67
C ILE A 38 2.04 4.82 0.12
N ALA A 39 1.54 4.13 1.13
CA ALA A 39 0.45 4.58 2.00
C ALA A 39 0.45 3.76 3.29
N PRO A 40 -0.37 4.10 4.29
CA PRO A 40 -0.62 3.24 5.44
C PRO A 40 -1.30 1.91 5.03
N PRO A 41 -1.22 0.86 5.87
CA PRO A 41 -1.99 -0.36 5.67
C PRO A 41 -3.50 -0.08 5.64
N THR A 42 -4.21 -0.72 4.72
CA THR A 42 -5.65 -0.56 4.55
C THR A 42 -6.36 -1.88 4.81
N PHE A 43 -7.36 -1.85 5.70
CA PHE A 43 -8.24 -2.98 5.94
C PHE A 43 -9.21 -3.18 4.78
N ALA A 44 -9.22 -4.38 4.21
CA ALA A 44 -10.14 -4.79 3.15
C ALA A 44 -10.25 -6.32 3.12
N ASP A 45 -11.32 -6.83 2.52
CA ASP A 45 -11.46 -8.28 2.32
C ASP A 45 -10.60 -8.79 1.16
N THR A 46 -10.24 -7.93 0.21
CA THR A 46 -9.37 -8.26 -0.92
C THR A 46 -8.33 -7.18 -1.22
N PRO A 47 -7.17 -7.54 -1.80
CA PRO A 47 -6.16 -6.56 -2.18
C PRO A 47 -6.65 -5.61 -3.28
N ALA A 48 -7.55 -6.05 -4.16
CA ALA A 48 -8.14 -5.18 -5.19
C ALA A 48 -8.98 -4.05 -4.57
N GLU A 49 -9.77 -4.38 -3.54
CA GLU A 49 -10.57 -3.42 -2.79
C GLU A 49 -9.69 -2.45 -1.99
N ALA A 50 -8.67 -2.96 -1.30
CA ALA A 50 -7.70 -2.13 -0.59
C ALA A 50 -7.02 -1.12 -1.54
N LEU A 51 -6.64 -1.57 -2.74
CA LEU A 51 -6.04 -0.70 -3.75
C LEU A 51 -7.02 0.36 -4.27
N ALA A 52 -8.30 0.00 -4.46
CA ALA A 52 -9.33 0.93 -4.89
C ALA A 52 -9.56 2.03 -3.85
N LEU A 53 -9.61 1.68 -2.56
CA LEU A 53 -9.70 2.63 -1.45
C LEU A 53 -8.50 3.57 -1.40
N LEU A 54 -7.29 3.02 -1.60
CA LEU A 54 -6.04 3.76 -1.59
C LEU A 54 -5.97 4.77 -2.75
N ARG A 55 -6.37 4.35 -3.96
CA ARG A 55 -6.49 5.24 -5.12
C ARG A 55 -7.54 6.34 -4.92
N LYS A 56 -8.67 6.00 -4.31
CA LYS A 56 -9.70 6.99 -3.96
C LYS A 56 -9.15 8.03 -2.98
N HIS A 57 -8.40 7.60 -1.96
CA HIS A 57 -7.80 8.52 -0.98
C HIS A 57 -6.68 9.38 -1.59
N GLN A 58 -5.83 8.83 -2.45
CA GLN A 58 -4.78 9.60 -3.13
C GLN A 58 -5.35 10.58 -4.17
N GLY A 59 -6.37 10.17 -4.94
CA GLY A 59 -7.06 11.07 -5.87
C GLY A 59 -7.74 12.24 -5.17
N LEU A 60 -8.31 12.01 -3.98
CA LEU A 60 -8.88 13.06 -3.14
C LEU A 60 -7.82 14.00 -2.55
N GLN A 61 -6.59 13.52 -2.30
CA GLN A 61 -5.48 14.36 -1.82
C GLN A 61 -4.91 15.25 -2.94
N ASP A 62 -4.80 14.73 -4.16
CA ASP A 62 -4.30 15.49 -5.32
C ASP A 62 -5.24 16.65 -5.70
N GLU A 63 -6.56 16.44 -5.63
CA GLU A 63 -7.56 17.50 -5.83
C GLU A 63 -7.55 18.55 -4.70
N ALA A 64 -7.35 18.12 -3.45
CA ALA A 64 -7.29 19.04 -2.31
C ALA A 64 -6.02 19.91 -2.30
N GLN A 65 -4.95 19.45 -2.94
CA GLN A 65 -3.65 20.12 -2.94
C GLN A 65 -3.40 20.99 -4.20
N SER A 66 -4.18 20.78 -5.27
CA SER A 66 -4.16 21.62 -6.50
C SER A 66 -5.11 22.83 -6.46
N ALA A 67 -5.82 23.05 -5.35
CA ALA A 67 -6.78 24.15 -5.17
C ALA A 67 -6.21 25.36 -4.38
N VAL A 68 -4.89 25.58 -4.41
CA VAL A 68 -4.22 26.70 -3.72
C VAL A 68 -3.44 27.57 -4.71
#